data_AF-A0AAQ4EY14-F1
#
_entry.id   AF-A0AAQ4EY14-F1
#
_cell.length_a   1.000
_cell.length_b   1.000
_cell.length_c   1.000
_cell.angle_alpha   90.00
_cell.angle_beta   90.00
_cell.angle_gamma   90.00
#
_symmetry.space_group_name_H-M   'P 1'
#
loop_
_entity.id
_entity.type
_entity.pdbx_description
1 polymer ?
#
loop_
_entity_poly.entity_id
_entity_poly.type
_entity_poly.pdbx_seq_one_letter_code
_entity_poly.pdbx_strand_id
1 'polypeptide(L)'
;MATKIFGGPPDAPFLYGEFQGSLIPVAASRDPVEVKYPKFVPDLLKERKHDCDCTQLKPVLGPRWMKNREPFQIINIVRLYNLAMVLLNARFCYIVVFQAYYPRRRYSLWCQGVTGQMDEELAYYYRTGWWYVAVRYADFLDTVFFVLRKKFNQITHLHVIHHVIVSVNAWFWVLFAPEGQPALGLAINAGVHTVMYTYYLLAALGPGVQKYLWWKKYLTRIQIIQNVVFMSHMAIPLFVDCGFPRYLIWIANAQTFLVMCLFINFYIHSYIKRRGTPKLPSEHAAAKENSHSVANGKQD
;
A
#
# COMPACT_ATOMS: atom_id res chain seq x y z
N MET A 1 29.32 -12.35 -29.38
CA MET A 1 30.44 -11.43 -29.08
C MET A 1 30.73 -11.53 -27.60
N ALA A 2 31.86 -12.15 -27.26
CA ALA A 2 32.27 -12.54 -25.91
C ALA A 2 33.67 -12.00 -25.62
N THR A 3 33.90 -11.45 -24.42
CA THR A 3 35.17 -11.31 -23.63
C THR A 3 34.81 -10.42 -22.43
N LYS A 4 34.99 -10.71 -21.13
CA LYS A 4 35.84 -11.60 -20.31
C LYS A 4 37.36 -11.38 -20.48
N ILE A 5 37.94 -10.50 -19.65
CA ILE A 5 39.35 -10.50 -19.19
C ILE A 5 39.29 -9.84 -17.78
N PHE A 6 39.68 -10.42 -16.64
CA PHE A 6 40.81 -11.29 -16.29
C PHE A 6 40.45 -12.39 -15.26
N GLY A 7 40.98 -13.60 -15.46
CA GLY A 7 41.35 -14.59 -14.43
C GLY A 7 42.83 -14.42 -14.06
N GLY A 8 43.43 -15.06 -13.05
CA GLY A 8 43.16 -16.35 -12.40
C GLY A 8 44.05 -16.58 -11.14
N PRO A 9 44.24 -17.83 -10.66
CA PRO A 9 44.36 -18.25 -9.23
C PRO A 9 45.68 -19.05 -8.96
N PRO A 10 45.79 -20.09 -8.08
CA PRO A 10 45.31 -20.41 -6.70
C PRO A 10 46.50 -20.67 -5.71
N ASP A 11 46.27 -21.06 -4.44
CA ASP A 11 47.05 -22.06 -3.65
C ASP A 11 47.24 -21.77 -2.14
N ALA A 12 46.67 -22.69 -1.33
CA ALA A 12 47.14 -23.23 -0.03
C ALA A 12 46.78 -22.51 1.32
N PRO A 13 46.82 -23.20 2.49
CA PRO A 13 45.61 -23.66 3.20
C PRO A 13 45.57 -23.37 4.73
N PHE A 14 44.46 -23.79 5.35
CA PHE A 14 44.17 -23.92 6.80
C PHE A 14 45.33 -24.37 7.71
N LEU A 15 45.43 -23.80 8.93
CA LEU A 15 45.97 -24.49 10.11
C LEU A 15 45.25 -24.07 11.42
N TYR A 16 44.70 -25.08 12.10
CA TYR A 16 44.33 -25.14 13.52
C TYR A 16 45.60 -25.20 14.41
N GLY A 17 45.50 -24.83 15.69
CA GLY A 17 46.51 -25.15 16.70
C GLY A 17 46.15 -24.68 18.11
N GLU A 18 45.74 -25.62 18.95
CA GLU A 18 45.52 -25.51 20.40
C GLU A 18 46.74 -24.99 21.17
N PHE A 19 46.53 -24.29 22.29
CA PHE A 19 47.47 -24.35 23.42
C PHE A 19 46.73 -24.18 24.75
N GLN A 20 46.60 -25.30 25.47
CA GLN A 20 46.31 -25.37 26.90
C GLN A 20 47.48 -24.79 27.70
N GLY A 21 47.17 -23.93 28.67
CA GLY A 21 48.13 -23.37 29.62
C GLY A 21 47.45 -22.95 30.92
N SER A 22 47.35 -23.91 31.85
CA SER A 22 47.51 -23.79 33.31
C SER A 22 46.93 -22.58 34.07
N LEU A 23 46.01 -22.87 35.00
CA LEU A 23 45.61 -21.98 36.10
C LEU A 23 46.78 -21.72 37.08
N ILE A 24 46.95 -20.46 37.49
CA ILE A 24 47.46 -20.05 38.81
C ILE A 24 46.60 -18.88 39.30
N PRO A 25 46.09 -18.89 40.55
CA PRO A 25 45.09 -17.94 41.03
C PRO A 25 45.72 -16.68 41.62
N VAL A 26 45.10 -15.51 41.44
CA VAL A 26 45.39 -14.33 42.27
C VAL A 26 44.09 -13.76 42.79
N ALA A 27 44.03 -13.73 44.12
CA ALA A 27 42.91 -13.32 44.94
C ALA A 27 42.62 -11.81 44.84
N ALA A 28 41.38 -11.48 45.20
CA ALA A 28 40.79 -10.15 45.21
C ALA A 28 41.59 -9.09 45.97
N SER A 29 41.68 -7.90 45.38
CA SER A 29 41.80 -6.63 46.11
C SER A 29 40.60 -5.75 45.73
N ARG A 30 39.80 -5.39 46.75
CA ARG A 30 38.69 -4.46 46.67
C ARG A 30 39.22 -3.07 47.00
N ASP A 31 39.20 -2.16 46.03
CA ASP A 31 39.15 -0.72 46.28
C ASP A 31 38.27 -0.06 45.20
N PRO A 32 37.22 0.70 45.56
CA PRO A 32 36.37 1.36 44.58
C PRO A 32 37.03 2.65 44.10
N VAL A 33 37.46 2.67 42.83
CA VAL A 33 37.86 3.92 42.16
C VAL A 33 36.60 4.67 41.75
N GLU A 34 36.24 5.73 42.49
CA GLU A 34 35.14 6.63 42.18
C GLU A 34 35.54 7.55 41.00
N VAL A 35 35.20 7.14 39.78
CA VAL A 35 35.40 7.97 38.58
C VAL A 35 34.29 9.03 38.51
N LYS A 36 34.60 10.25 38.94
CA LYS A 36 33.75 11.43 38.74
C LYS A 36 33.71 11.83 37.26
N TYR A 37 32.59 11.57 36.60
CA TYR A 37 32.32 12.10 35.25
C TYR A 37 31.82 13.55 35.35
N PRO A 38 32.30 14.47 34.49
CA PRO A 38 31.77 15.83 34.44
C PRO A 38 30.31 15.81 33.95
N LYS A 39 29.42 16.38 34.76
CA LYS A 39 28.03 16.69 34.37
C LYS A 39 28.05 17.86 33.38
N PHE A 40 28.18 17.59 32.10
CA PHE A 40 27.83 18.59 31.09
C PHE A 40 27.24 17.91 29.85
N VAL A 41 26.12 18.48 29.38
CA VAL A 41 25.28 18.11 28.24
C VAL A 41 24.17 17.06 28.47
N PRO A 42 23.07 17.42 29.18
CA PRO A 42 21.82 16.66 29.10
C PRO A 42 20.83 17.14 28.03
N ASP A 43 21.11 18.22 27.27
CA ASP A 43 20.03 18.88 26.49
C ASP A 43 19.99 18.54 25.00
N LEU A 44 21.08 18.05 24.39
CA LEU A 44 21.10 17.74 22.94
C LEU A 44 20.68 16.30 22.59
N LEU A 45 20.54 15.41 23.57
CA LEU A 45 20.12 14.02 23.36
C LEU A 45 18.64 13.75 23.68
N LYS A 46 17.93 14.72 24.28
CA LYS A 46 16.52 14.54 24.69
C LYS A 46 15.52 14.83 23.56
N GLU A 47 15.90 15.59 22.54
CA GLU A 47 15.02 15.86 21.38
C GLU A 47 15.04 14.77 20.30
N ARG A 48 15.98 13.81 20.33
CA ARG A 48 16.09 12.76 19.30
C ARG A 48 15.49 11.40 19.71
N LYS A 49 14.46 11.40 20.55
CA LYS A 49 13.73 10.17 20.93
C LYS A 49 12.28 10.10 20.44
N HIS A 50 11.79 11.13 19.75
CA HIS A 50 10.52 11.05 19.01
C HIS A 50 10.78 10.92 17.51
N ASP A 51 10.16 9.91 16.89
CA ASP A 51 10.01 9.71 15.44
C ASP A 51 11.18 9.09 14.63
N CYS A 52 11.80 8.01 15.13
CA CYS A 52 12.45 7.04 14.24
C CYS A 52 11.95 5.62 14.56
N ASP A 53 10.65 5.40 14.40
CA ASP A 53 10.12 4.05 14.19
C ASP A 53 10.43 3.66 12.73
N CYS A 54 11.56 2.98 12.52
CA CYS A 54 11.99 2.47 11.20
C CYS A 54 10.99 1.48 10.57
N THR A 55 9.97 1.07 11.31
CA THR A 55 8.86 0.23 10.83
C THR A 55 7.74 1.04 10.16
N GLN A 56 7.81 2.39 10.19
CA GLN A 56 6.77 3.26 9.65
C GLN A 56 7.34 4.11 8.49
N LEU A 57 7.19 3.62 7.26
CA LEU A 57 7.49 4.39 6.05
C LEU A 57 6.49 5.56 5.89
N LYS A 58 6.71 6.67 6.60
CA LYS A 58 5.95 7.91 6.41
C LYS A 58 6.70 8.78 5.39
N PRO A 59 6.05 9.31 4.33
CA PRO A 59 6.73 10.22 3.42
C PRO A 59 7.13 11.47 4.21
N VAL A 60 8.42 11.62 4.47
CA VAL A 60 8.95 12.66 5.38
C VAL A 60 9.12 14.01 4.68
N LEU A 61 9.46 13.98 3.38
CA LEU A 61 9.83 15.19 2.64
C LEU A 61 8.64 16.12 2.36
N GLY A 62 7.50 15.57 1.91
CA GLY A 62 6.30 16.34 1.59
C GLY A 62 5.69 17.10 2.79
N PRO A 63 5.42 16.44 3.93
CA PRO A 63 4.93 17.09 5.14
C PRO A 63 5.89 18.11 5.72
N ARG A 64 7.21 17.87 5.66
CA ARG A 64 8.23 18.86 6.08
C ARG A 64 8.17 20.12 5.23
N TRP A 65 8.06 19.97 3.91
CA TRP A 65 7.94 21.12 2.99
C TRP A 65 6.64 21.90 3.18
N MET A 66 5.53 21.22 3.48
CA MET A 66 4.23 21.85 3.75
C MET A 66 4.06 22.40 5.18
N LYS A 67 5.01 22.16 6.10
CA LYS A 67 4.87 22.54 7.53
C LYS A 67 4.52 24.02 7.68
N ASN A 68 5.25 24.89 6.98
CA ASN A 68 5.15 26.35 7.09
C ASN A 68 4.29 27.01 5.98
N ARG A 69 3.52 26.22 5.20
CA ARG A 69 2.70 26.72 4.10
C ARG A 69 1.22 26.50 4.36
N GLU A 70 0.34 27.35 3.86
CA GLU A 70 -1.10 27.12 3.91
C GLU A 70 -1.53 25.99 2.96
N PRO A 71 -2.63 25.27 3.23
CA PRO A 71 -3.14 24.24 2.32
C PRO A 71 -3.63 24.87 1.01
N PHE A 72 -3.20 24.33 -0.12
CA PHE A 72 -3.59 24.85 -1.43
C PHE A 72 -5.08 24.59 -1.72
N GLN A 73 -5.78 25.60 -2.25
CA GLN A 73 -7.19 25.51 -2.66
C GLN A 73 -7.36 24.92 -4.07
N ILE A 74 -6.83 23.72 -4.29
CA ILE A 74 -6.81 23.02 -5.59
C ILE A 74 -8.02 22.11 -5.81
N ILE A 75 -9.16 22.41 -5.19
CA ILE A 75 -10.33 21.51 -5.19
C ILE A 75 -10.86 21.24 -6.60
N ASN A 76 -10.84 22.22 -7.50
CA ASN A 76 -11.29 22.05 -8.88
C ASN A 76 -10.36 21.16 -9.69
N ILE A 77 -9.04 21.27 -9.46
CA ILE A 77 -8.04 20.38 -10.08
C ILE A 77 -8.26 18.94 -9.59
N VAL A 78 -8.47 18.75 -8.29
CA VAL A 78 -8.76 17.41 -7.72
C VAL A 78 -10.06 16.82 -8.28
N ARG A 79 -11.11 17.64 -8.49
CA ARG A 79 -12.34 17.20 -9.14
C ARG A 79 -12.10 16.77 -10.59
N LEU A 80 -11.40 17.59 -11.38
CA LEU A 80 -11.06 17.28 -12.76
C LEU A 80 -10.22 16.00 -12.87
N TYR A 81 -9.22 15.87 -12.00
CA TYR A 81 -8.38 14.68 -11.91
C TYR A 81 -9.22 13.43 -11.57
N ASN A 82 -10.05 13.47 -10.54
CA ASN A 82 -10.89 12.32 -10.19
C ASN A 82 -11.85 11.95 -11.33
N LEU A 83 -12.42 12.93 -12.02
CA LEU A 83 -13.26 12.70 -13.20
C LEU A 83 -12.46 12.05 -14.34
N ALA A 84 -11.26 12.54 -14.63
CA ALA A 84 -10.38 11.94 -15.62
C ALA A 84 -10.05 10.48 -15.24
N MET A 85 -9.72 10.22 -13.97
CA MET A 85 -9.43 8.86 -13.50
C MET A 85 -10.64 7.93 -13.63
N VAL A 86 -11.86 8.40 -13.36
CA VAL A 86 -13.09 7.64 -13.63
C VAL A 86 -13.19 7.28 -15.11
N LEU A 87 -13.06 8.25 -16.01
CA LEU A 87 -13.20 8.04 -17.45
C LEU A 87 -12.12 7.11 -18.01
N LEU A 88 -10.87 7.27 -17.57
CA LEU A 88 -9.74 6.47 -18.04
C LEU A 88 -9.86 5.01 -17.59
N ASN A 89 -10.25 4.77 -16.33
CA ASN A 89 -10.48 3.41 -15.82
C ASN A 89 -11.71 2.76 -16.46
N ALA A 90 -12.80 3.53 -16.64
CA ALA A 90 -14.01 3.05 -17.30
C ALA A 90 -13.74 2.67 -18.76
N ARG A 91 -12.98 3.51 -19.50
CA ARG A 91 -12.57 3.23 -20.87
C ARG A 91 -11.74 1.95 -20.97
N PHE A 92 -10.75 1.78 -20.09
CA PHE A 92 -9.94 0.56 -20.07
C PHE A 92 -10.79 -0.68 -19.80
N CYS A 93 -11.65 -0.63 -18.78
CA CYS A 93 -12.57 -1.72 -18.46
C CYS A 93 -13.49 -2.05 -19.65
N TYR A 94 -14.05 -1.02 -20.30
CA TYR A 94 -14.89 -1.18 -21.49
C TYR A 94 -14.12 -1.87 -22.63
N ILE A 95 -12.89 -1.43 -22.92
CA ILE A 95 -12.07 -2.03 -23.97
C ILE A 95 -11.83 -3.51 -23.68
N VAL A 96 -11.37 -3.86 -22.48
CA VAL A 96 -11.04 -5.26 -22.17
C VAL A 96 -12.32 -6.12 -22.15
N VAL A 97 -13.39 -5.70 -21.50
CA VAL A 97 -14.63 -6.51 -21.40
C VAL A 97 -15.31 -6.68 -22.76
N PHE A 98 -15.51 -5.60 -23.51
CA PHE A 98 -16.30 -5.66 -24.75
C PHE A 98 -15.48 -6.06 -25.97
N GLN A 99 -14.20 -5.68 -26.04
CA GLN A 99 -13.38 -5.98 -27.21
C GLN A 99 -12.67 -7.33 -27.07
N ALA A 100 -12.25 -7.74 -25.86
CA ALA A 100 -11.60 -9.03 -25.68
C ALA A 100 -12.61 -10.19 -25.43
N TYR A 101 -13.72 -9.97 -24.71
CA TYR A 101 -14.58 -11.06 -24.22
C TYR A 101 -16.01 -11.17 -24.82
N TYR A 102 -16.59 -10.13 -25.42
CA TYR A 102 -17.98 -10.16 -25.93
C TYR A 102 -18.07 -10.56 -27.43
N PRO A 103 -19.16 -11.19 -27.88
CA PRO A 103 -19.39 -12.63 -27.96
C PRO A 103 -18.70 -13.33 -29.17
N ARG A 104 -17.79 -12.67 -29.89
CA ARG A 104 -17.09 -13.20 -31.09
C ARG A 104 -15.57 -12.97 -31.04
N ARG A 105 -14.97 -13.11 -29.87
CA ARG A 105 -13.60 -12.66 -29.62
C ARG A 105 -12.75 -13.73 -28.93
N ARG A 106 -11.42 -13.57 -29.08
CA ARG A 106 -10.39 -14.60 -28.86
C ARG A 106 -10.19 -15.03 -27.40
N TYR A 107 -10.71 -14.28 -26.42
CA TYR A 107 -10.42 -14.55 -25.02
C TYR A 107 -11.50 -15.41 -24.36
N SER A 108 -11.06 -16.50 -23.74
CA SER A 108 -11.90 -17.29 -22.84
C SER A 108 -11.96 -16.65 -21.46
N LEU A 109 -13.17 -16.51 -20.91
CA LEU A 109 -13.37 -16.04 -19.52
C LEU A 109 -12.81 -17.03 -18.48
N TRP A 110 -12.66 -18.30 -18.86
CA TRP A 110 -12.26 -19.38 -17.95
C TRP A 110 -10.74 -19.59 -17.93
N CYS A 111 -10.14 -19.89 -19.09
CA CYS A 111 -8.70 -20.16 -19.19
C CYS A 111 -8.16 -19.55 -20.48
N GLN A 112 -7.26 -18.57 -20.34
CA GLN A 112 -6.62 -17.88 -21.44
C GLN A 112 -5.10 -17.99 -21.34
N GLY A 113 -4.50 -18.63 -22.33
CA GLY A 113 -3.05 -18.70 -22.51
C GLY A 113 -2.44 -17.46 -23.15
N VAL A 114 -1.13 -17.52 -23.35
CA VAL A 114 -0.37 -16.53 -24.12
C VAL A 114 -0.18 -17.09 -25.52
N THR A 115 -0.72 -16.39 -26.53
CA THR A 115 -0.69 -16.83 -27.93
C THR A 115 0.61 -16.44 -28.64
N GLY A 116 1.27 -15.36 -28.22
CA GLY A 116 2.57 -14.91 -28.73
C GLY A 116 2.56 -14.45 -30.20
N GLN A 117 1.41 -14.48 -30.88
CA GLN A 117 1.25 -14.06 -32.26
C GLN A 117 0.89 -12.58 -32.33
N MET A 118 1.79 -11.77 -32.89
CA MET A 118 1.58 -10.33 -33.04
C MET A 118 0.63 -10.04 -34.22
N ASP A 119 -0.65 -9.85 -33.91
CA ASP A 119 -1.64 -9.31 -34.84
C ASP A 119 -2.04 -7.87 -34.47
N GLU A 120 -2.82 -7.22 -35.33
CA GLU A 120 -3.26 -5.83 -35.11
C GLU A 120 -4.10 -5.68 -33.85
N GLU A 121 -4.91 -6.70 -33.52
CA GLU A 121 -5.76 -6.72 -32.32
C GLU A 121 -4.91 -6.81 -31.05
N LEU A 122 -3.92 -7.72 -31.01
CA LEU A 122 -2.98 -7.83 -29.90
C LEU A 122 -2.16 -6.55 -29.77
N ALA A 123 -1.64 -5.98 -30.86
CA ALA A 123 -0.91 -4.71 -30.83
C ALA A 123 -1.76 -3.58 -30.20
N TYR A 124 -3.07 -3.55 -30.46
CA TYR A 124 -3.98 -2.62 -29.82
C TYR A 124 -4.16 -2.90 -28.31
N TYR A 125 -4.25 -4.16 -27.89
CA TYR A 125 -4.26 -4.53 -26.46
C TYR A 125 -2.97 -4.16 -25.74
N TYR A 126 -1.80 -4.34 -26.38
CA TYR A 126 -0.50 -3.89 -25.85
C TYR A 126 -0.47 -2.38 -25.62
N ARG A 127 -0.91 -1.58 -26.62
CA ARG A 127 -1.01 -0.11 -26.46
C ARG A 127 -1.96 0.26 -25.32
N THR A 128 -3.07 -0.45 -25.19
CA THR A 128 -4.04 -0.26 -24.12
C THR A 128 -3.46 -0.63 -22.75
N GLY A 129 -2.64 -1.69 -22.67
CA GLY A 129 -1.90 -2.08 -21.48
C GLY A 129 -0.89 -1.02 -21.03
N TRP A 130 -0.10 -0.47 -21.97
CA TRP A 130 0.81 0.63 -21.65
C TRP A 130 0.08 1.90 -21.20
N TRP A 131 -1.08 2.18 -21.80
CA TRP A 131 -1.95 3.26 -21.32
C TRP A 131 -2.42 3.02 -19.88
N TYR A 132 -2.79 1.79 -19.54
CA TYR A 132 -3.13 1.41 -18.17
C TYR A 132 -1.96 1.61 -17.20
N VAL A 133 -0.73 1.26 -17.58
CA VAL A 133 0.47 1.54 -16.76
C VAL A 133 0.60 3.03 -16.48
N ALA A 134 0.40 3.89 -17.49
CA ALA A 134 0.42 5.33 -17.31
C ALA A 134 -0.66 5.82 -16.33
N VAL A 135 -1.87 5.26 -16.38
CA VAL A 135 -2.94 5.52 -15.40
C VAL A 135 -2.53 5.09 -13.99
N ARG A 136 -1.85 3.96 -13.83
CA ARG A 136 -1.36 3.50 -12.51
C ARG A 136 -0.29 4.42 -11.94
N TYR A 137 0.59 4.97 -12.79
CA TYR A 137 1.51 6.01 -12.35
C TYR A 137 0.81 7.33 -12.03
N ALA A 138 -0.27 7.67 -12.74
CA ALA A 138 -1.09 8.83 -12.39
C ALA A 138 -1.72 8.71 -10.99
N ASP A 139 -1.99 7.49 -10.50
CA ASP A 139 -2.50 7.27 -9.13
C ASP A 139 -1.56 7.88 -8.05
N PHE A 140 -0.26 8.05 -8.31
CA PHE A 140 0.64 8.71 -7.35
C PHE A 140 0.28 10.17 -7.09
N LEU A 141 -0.42 10.83 -8.03
CA LEU A 141 -0.91 12.19 -7.87
C LEU A 141 -1.91 12.31 -6.71
N ASP A 142 -2.61 11.24 -6.33
CA ASP A 142 -3.44 11.21 -5.11
C ASP A 142 -2.63 11.63 -3.89
N THR A 143 -1.44 11.04 -3.74
CA THR A 143 -0.54 11.33 -2.63
C THR A 143 -0.05 12.77 -2.67
N VAL A 144 0.25 13.28 -3.87
CA VAL A 144 0.64 14.69 -4.07
C VAL A 144 -0.49 15.62 -3.65
N PHE A 145 -1.72 15.36 -4.08
CA PHE A 145 -2.88 16.17 -3.68
C PHE A 145 -3.18 16.09 -2.19
N PHE A 146 -2.99 14.94 -1.53
CA PHE A 146 -3.13 14.82 -0.09
C PHE A 146 -2.09 15.65 0.66
N VAL A 147 -0.84 15.66 0.20
CA VAL A 147 0.24 16.50 0.78
C VAL A 147 -0.09 17.99 0.61
N LEU A 148 -0.41 18.42 -0.62
CA LEU A 148 -0.70 19.83 -0.94
C LEU A 148 -1.91 20.38 -0.17
N ARG A 149 -2.88 19.51 0.16
CA ARG A 149 -4.08 19.88 0.94
C ARG A 149 -3.93 19.65 2.45
N LYS A 150 -2.75 19.28 2.93
CA LYS A 150 -2.47 18.93 4.34
C LYS A 150 -3.41 17.84 4.90
N LYS A 151 -3.81 16.86 4.07
CA LYS A 151 -4.66 15.73 4.46
C LYS A 151 -3.84 14.48 4.77
N PHE A 152 -2.83 14.62 5.64
CA PHE A 152 -1.88 13.54 5.96
C PHE A 152 -2.52 12.27 6.54
N ASN A 153 -3.68 12.38 7.21
CA ASN A 153 -4.44 11.23 7.71
C ASN A 153 -4.93 10.29 6.58
N GLN A 154 -4.92 10.73 5.33
CA GLN A 154 -5.29 9.92 4.16
C GLN A 154 -4.08 9.15 3.61
N ILE A 155 -2.86 9.60 3.88
CA ILE A 155 -1.62 8.96 3.45
C ILE A 155 -1.26 7.86 4.47
N THR A 156 -1.94 6.74 4.35
CA THR A 156 -1.69 5.57 5.21
C THR A 156 -0.54 4.71 4.66
N HIS A 157 0.04 3.85 5.51
CA HIS A 157 1.03 2.86 5.05
C HIS A 157 0.46 1.95 3.98
N LEU A 158 -0.80 1.52 4.15
CA LEU A 158 -1.52 0.76 3.13
C LEU A 158 -1.49 1.51 1.80
N HIS A 159 -1.89 2.78 1.78
CA HIS A 159 -1.95 3.61 0.57
C HIS A 159 -0.59 3.63 -0.16
N VAL A 160 0.47 4.04 0.55
CA VAL A 160 1.78 4.21 -0.08
C VAL A 160 2.35 2.87 -0.58
N ILE A 161 2.34 1.83 0.26
CA ILE A 161 2.88 0.51 -0.10
C ILE A 161 2.07 -0.08 -1.27
N HIS A 162 0.75 0.01 -1.22
CA HIS A 162 -0.12 -0.46 -2.29
C HIS A 162 0.17 0.23 -3.63
N HIS A 163 0.21 1.56 -3.66
CA HIS A 163 0.44 2.30 -4.91
C HIS A 163 1.83 2.03 -5.50
N VAL A 164 2.85 1.82 -4.66
CA VAL A 164 4.18 1.40 -5.13
C VAL A 164 4.13 0.00 -5.75
N ILE A 165 3.58 -0.98 -5.02
CA ILE A 165 3.53 -2.38 -5.48
C ILE A 165 2.70 -2.51 -6.75
N VAL A 166 1.50 -1.93 -6.79
CA VAL A 166 0.60 -2.01 -7.96
C VAL A 166 1.22 -1.34 -9.18
N SER A 167 1.93 -0.22 -9.02
CA SER A 167 2.57 0.49 -10.13
C SER A 167 3.74 -0.30 -10.72
N VAL A 168 4.57 -0.91 -9.87
CA VAL A 168 5.66 -1.80 -10.32
C VAL A 168 5.09 -3.05 -10.99
N ASN A 169 4.04 -3.64 -10.41
CA ASN A 169 3.38 -4.80 -10.97
C ASN A 169 2.76 -4.49 -12.34
N ALA A 170 2.07 -3.36 -12.50
CA ALA A 170 1.45 -2.99 -13.77
C ALA A 170 2.48 -2.95 -14.91
N TRP A 171 3.65 -2.34 -14.64
CA TRP A 171 4.76 -2.31 -15.60
C TRP A 171 5.32 -3.71 -15.89
N PHE A 172 5.59 -4.50 -14.85
CA PHE A 172 6.09 -5.88 -14.99
C PHE A 172 5.14 -6.74 -15.83
N TRP A 173 3.84 -6.72 -15.52
CA TRP A 173 2.87 -7.55 -16.21
C TRP A 173 2.67 -7.17 -17.67
N VAL A 174 2.64 -5.88 -18.01
CA VAL A 174 2.56 -5.44 -19.42
C VAL A 174 3.84 -5.79 -20.20
N LEU A 175 4.99 -5.84 -19.53
CA LEU A 175 6.25 -6.21 -20.19
C LEU A 175 6.37 -7.72 -20.45
N PHE A 176 5.97 -8.57 -19.49
CA PHE A 176 6.23 -10.02 -19.54
C PHE A 176 5.00 -10.88 -19.88
N ALA A 177 3.79 -10.42 -19.57
CA ALA A 177 2.54 -11.12 -19.85
C ALA A 177 1.37 -10.13 -20.12
N PRO A 178 1.44 -9.44 -21.27
CA PRO A 178 0.48 -8.42 -21.70
C PRO A 178 -0.87 -9.01 -22.14
N GLU A 179 -0.90 -10.31 -22.42
CA GLU A 179 -2.08 -11.10 -22.73
C GLU A 179 -2.22 -12.30 -21.78
N GLY A 180 -3.33 -13.01 -21.88
CA GLY A 180 -3.57 -14.21 -21.08
C GLY A 180 -4.53 -14.01 -19.92
N GLN A 181 -4.44 -14.93 -18.96
CA GLN A 181 -5.29 -15.03 -17.78
C GLN A 181 -5.44 -13.72 -16.97
N PRO A 182 -4.39 -12.87 -16.79
CA PRO A 182 -4.52 -11.65 -15.98
C PRO A 182 -5.52 -10.61 -16.52
N ALA A 183 -5.87 -10.65 -17.82
CA ALA A 183 -6.65 -9.62 -18.48
C ALA A 183 -8.02 -9.36 -17.81
N LEU A 184 -8.75 -10.42 -17.45
CA LEU A 184 -10.03 -10.30 -16.75
C LEU A 184 -9.86 -9.63 -15.38
N GLY A 185 -8.80 -10.00 -14.67
CA GLY A 185 -8.45 -9.44 -13.39
C GLY A 185 -8.13 -7.93 -13.46
N LEU A 186 -7.39 -7.51 -14.48
CA LEU A 186 -7.12 -6.10 -14.75
C LEU A 186 -8.39 -5.33 -15.09
N ALA A 187 -9.31 -5.92 -15.86
CA ALA A 187 -10.61 -5.31 -16.18
C ALA A 187 -11.45 -5.08 -14.92
N ILE A 188 -11.53 -6.10 -14.04
CA ILE A 188 -12.22 -5.99 -12.76
C ILE A 188 -11.57 -4.91 -11.89
N ASN A 189 -10.24 -4.87 -11.80
CA ASN A 189 -9.52 -3.84 -11.05
C ASN A 189 -9.87 -2.42 -11.57
N ALA A 190 -9.83 -2.20 -12.89
CA ALA A 190 -10.22 -0.93 -13.49
C ALA A 190 -11.69 -0.60 -13.20
N GLY A 191 -12.59 -1.58 -13.21
CA GLY A 191 -13.98 -1.40 -12.78
C GLY A 191 -14.10 -0.93 -11.33
N VAL A 192 -13.40 -1.57 -10.39
CA VAL A 192 -13.40 -1.16 -8.98
C VAL A 192 -12.74 0.21 -8.80
N HIS A 193 -11.67 0.52 -9.52
CA HIS A 193 -11.06 1.85 -9.51
C HIS A 193 -12.00 2.93 -10.05
N THR A 194 -12.83 2.62 -11.06
CA THR A 194 -13.88 3.52 -11.55
C THR A 194 -14.85 3.87 -10.41
N VAL A 195 -15.30 2.86 -9.64
CA VAL A 195 -16.18 3.07 -8.49
C VAL A 195 -15.48 3.86 -7.38
N MET A 196 -14.22 3.54 -7.08
CA MET A 196 -13.41 4.22 -6.06
C MET A 196 -13.21 5.71 -6.39
N TYR A 197 -12.78 6.03 -7.62
CA TYR A 197 -12.58 7.42 -8.05
C TYR A 197 -13.90 8.18 -8.17
N THR A 198 -15.01 7.51 -8.50
CA THR A 198 -16.35 8.12 -8.43
C THR A 198 -16.67 8.53 -7.00
N TYR A 199 -16.37 7.69 -6.01
CA TYR A 199 -16.53 8.06 -4.60
C TYR A 199 -15.67 9.27 -4.21
N TYR A 200 -14.40 9.34 -4.67
CA TYR A 200 -13.52 10.48 -4.41
C TYR A 200 -14.00 11.77 -5.09
N LEU A 201 -14.52 11.67 -6.32
CA LEU A 201 -15.15 12.79 -7.02
C LEU A 201 -16.35 13.32 -6.23
N LEU A 202 -17.26 12.44 -5.81
CA LEU A 202 -18.43 12.82 -5.00
C LEU A 202 -18.02 13.43 -3.66
N ALA A 203 -16.97 12.88 -3.01
CA ALA A 203 -16.44 13.45 -1.77
C ALA A 203 -15.84 14.85 -1.97
N ALA A 204 -15.33 15.18 -3.16
CA ALA A 204 -14.80 16.49 -3.50
C ALA A 204 -15.88 17.53 -3.84
N LEU A 205 -17.14 17.15 -4.05
CA LEU A 205 -18.25 18.09 -4.31
C LEU A 205 -18.69 18.87 -3.07
N GLY A 206 -18.32 18.44 -1.87
CA GLY A 206 -18.48 19.18 -0.63
C GLY A 206 -19.45 18.55 0.37
N PRO A 207 -19.73 19.24 1.50
CA PRO A 207 -20.48 18.69 2.63
C PRO A 207 -21.89 18.22 2.27
N GLY A 208 -22.55 18.89 1.32
CA GLY A 208 -23.88 18.55 0.85
C GLY A 208 -23.99 17.15 0.23
N VAL A 209 -22.91 16.66 -0.40
CA VAL A 209 -22.85 15.31 -0.98
C VAL A 209 -22.23 14.31 -0.01
N GLN A 210 -21.24 14.73 0.78
CA GLN A 210 -20.52 13.86 1.72
C GLN A 210 -21.44 13.15 2.73
N LYS A 211 -22.54 13.77 3.15
CA LYS A 211 -23.55 13.13 4.02
C LYS A 211 -24.15 11.84 3.44
N TYR A 212 -24.21 11.71 2.11
CA TYR A 212 -24.75 10.53 1.44
C TYR A 212 -23.69 9.43 1.21
N LEU A 213 -22.43 9.67 1.55
CA LEU A 213 -21.30 8.76 1.29
C LEU A 213 -21.08 7.73 2.41
N TRP A 214 -22.17 7.17 2.95
CA TRP A 214 -22.15 6.14 4.02
C TRP A 214 -21.53 4.80 3.56
N TRP A 215 -21.48 4.57 2.25
CA TRP A 215 -21.08 3.31 1.65
C TRP A 215 -19.56 3.12 1.51
N LYS A 216 -18.74 3.99 2.11
CA LYS A 216 -17.26 3.88 2.12
C LYS A 216 -16.76 2.48 2.52
N LYS A 217 -17.41 1.85 3.50
CA LYS A 217 -17.03 0.50 3.96
C LYS A 217 -17.22 -0.56 2.88
N TYR A 218 -18.21 -0.40 2.00
CA TYR A 218 -18.48 -1.34 0.91
C TYR A 218 -17.40 -1.24 -0.18
N LEU A 219 -16.79 -0.07 -0.37
CA LEU A 219 -15.65 0.06 -1.29
C LEU A 219 -14.49 -0.85 -0.88
N THR A 220 -14.09 -0.81 0.39
CA THR A 220 -13.01 -1.68 0.89
C THR A 220 -13.39 -3.16 0.81
N ARG A 221 -14.67 -3.51 1.02
CA ARG A 221 -15.15 -4.89 0.85
C ARG A 221 -15.05 -5.35 -0.60
N ILE A 222 -15.49 -4.52 -1.54
CA ILE A 222 -15.36 -4.81 -2.98
C ILE A 222 -13.88 -4.96 -3.36
N GLN A 223 -12.98 -4.12 -2.81
CA GLN A 223 -11.54 -4.23 -3.03
C GLN A 223 -10.90 -5.53 -2.48
N ILE A 224 -11.44 -6.08 -1.39
CA ILE A 224 -11.02 -7.39 -0.88
C ILE A 224 -11.58 -8.51 -1.77
N ILE A 225 -12.86 -8.43 -2.12
CA ILE A 225 -13.54 -9.43 -2.96
C ILE A 225 -12.87 -9.51 -4.35
N GLN A 226 -12.57 -8.38 -5.00
CA GLN A 226 -11.87 -8.39 -6.31
C GLN A 226 -10.54 -9.14 -6.22
N ASN A 227 -9.84 -9.04 -5.08
CA ASN A 227 -8.51 -9.61 -4.93
C ASN A 227 -8.61 -11.12 -4.69
N VAL A 228 -9.68 -11.60 -4.04
CA VAL A 228 -9.99 -13.03 -3.93
C VAL A 228 -10.35 -13.58 -5.30
N VAL A 229 -11.23 -12.89 -6.03
CA VAL A 229 -11.65 -13.28 -7.38
C VAL A 229 -10.45 -13.34 -8.33
N PHE A 230 -9.57 -12.34 -8.29
CA PHE A 230 -8.33 -12.32 -9.07
C PHE A 230 -7.44 -13.52 -8.76
N MET A 231 -7.21 -13.79 -7.47
CA MET A 231 -6.37 -14.91 -7.01
C MET A 231 -6.94 -16.26 -7.49
N SER A 232 -8.24 -16.47 -7.31
CA SER A 232 -8.92 -17.68 -7.76
C SER A 232 -8.89 -17.83 -9.28
N HIS A 233 -9.14 -16.76 -10.03
CA HIS A 233 -9.11 -16.78 -11.50
C HIS A 233 -7.70 -17.05 -12.04
N MET A 234 -6.67 -16.45 -11.45
CA MET A 234 -5.27 -16.70 -11.78
C MET A 234 -4.81 -18.12 -11.42
N ALA A 235 -5.47 -18.80 -10.47
CA ALA A 235 -5.15 -20.18 -10.11
C ALA A 235 -5.74 -21.22 -11.08
N ILE A 236 -6.74 -20.87 -11.91
CA ILE A 236 -7.38 -21.82 -12.85
C ILE A 236 -6.37 -22.53 -13.77
N PRO A 237 -5.38 -21.84 -14.38
CA PRO A 237 -4.42 -22.49 -15.27
C PRO A 237 -3.43 -23.44 -14.56
N LEU A 238 -3.47 -23.56 -13.22
CA LEU A 238 -2.75 -24.62 -12.49
C LEU A 238 -3.46 -25.97 -12.60
N PHE A 239 -4.79 -25.95 -12.75
CA PHE A 239 -5.64 -27.14 -12.81
C PHE A 239 -6.05 -27.49 -14.25
N VAL A 240 -6.11 -26.50 -15.13
CA VAL A 240 -6.48 -26.65 -16.54
C VAL A 240 -5.36 -26.11 -17.40
N ASP A 241 -4.79 -26.93 -18.29
CA ASP A 241 -3.74 -26.46 -19.18
C ASP A 241 -4.33 -25.66 -20.34
N CYS A 242 -4.08 -24.35 -20.36
CA CYS A 242 -4.36 -23.48 -21.50
C CYS A 242 -3.10 -22.79 -22.02
N GLY A 243 -1.90 -23.29 -21.70
CA GLY A 243 -0.64 -22.73 -22.20
C GLY A 243 -0.22 -21.42 -21.50
N PHE A 244 -0.75 -21.12 -20.31
CA PHE A 244 -0.28 -20.00 -19.51
C PHE A 244 0.94 -20.41 -18.66
N PRO A 245 2.06 -19.67 -18.67
CA PRO A 245 3.27 -20.08 -17.96
C PRO A 245 3.08 -20.18 -16.44
N ARG A 246 3.33 -21.37 -15.86
CA ARG A 246 3.08 -21.65 -14.44
C ARG A 246 3.86 -20.75 -13.47
N TYR A 247 5.09 -20.35 -13.81
CA TYR A 247 5.88 -19.48 -12.94
C TYR A 247 5.24 -18.09 -12.77
N LEU A 248 4.59 -17.56 -13.81
CA LEU A 248 3.84 -16.31 -13.74
C LEU A 248 2.65 -16.43 -12.79
N ILE A 249 1.99 -17.59 -12.77
CA ILE A 249 0.86 -17.83 -11.85
C ILE A 249 1.31 -17.73 -10.38
N TRP A 250 2.44 -18.34 -10.04
CA TRP A 250 2.98 -18.27 -8.67
C TRP A 250 3.35 -16.84 -8.27
N ILE A 251 4.01 -16.10 -9.18
CA ILE A 251 4.37 -14.69 -8.96
C ILE A 251 3.10 -13.84 -8.76
N ALA A 252 2.10 -14.00 -9.63
CA ALA A 252 0.84 -13.27 -9.55
C ALA A 252 0.14 -13.51 -8.20
N ASN A 253 -0.04 -14.79 -7.84
CA ASN A 253 -0.72 -15.15 -6.60
C ASN A 253 0.04 -14.68 -5.35
N ALA A 254 1.38 -14.76 -5.35
CA ALA A 254 2.18 -14.25 -4.23
C ALA A 254 2.03 -12.72 -4.07
N GLN A 255 2.07 -11.97 -5.17
CA GLN A 255 1.88 -10.51 -5.17
C GLN A 255 0.47 -10.14 -4.69
N THR A 256 -0.56 -10.79 -5.23
CA THR A 256 -1.97 -10.60 -4.88
C THR A 256 -2.22 -10.95 -3.41
N PHE A 257 -1.62 -12.01 -2.90
CA PHE A 257 -1.72 -12.41 -1.49
C PHE A 257 -1.13 -11.35 -0.55
N LEU A 258 0.05 -10.81 -0.86
CA LEU A 258 0.65 -9.73 -0.07
C LEU A 258 -0.28 -8.51 0.01
N VAL A 259 -0.81 -8.07 -1.14
CA VAL A 259 -1.77 -6.96 -1.21
C VAL A 259 -3.06 -7.30 -0.43
N MET A 260 -3.52 -8.54 -0.48
CA MET A 260 -4.68 -9.01 0.29
C MET A 260 -4.47 -8.79 1.78
N CYS A 261 -3.34 -9.24 2.32
CA CYS A 261 -3.01 -9.13 3.74
C CYS A 261 -3.02 -7.67 4.19
N LEU A 262 -2.49 -6.76 3.37
CA LEU A 262 -2.51 -5.31 3.64
C LEU A 262 -3.95 -4.76 3.73
N PHE A 263 -4.83 -5.13 2.81
CA PHE A 263 -6.24 -4.71 2.85
C PHE A 263 -7.03 -5.31 4.02
N ILE A 264 -6.81 -6.58 4.33
CA ILE A 264 -7.44 -7.26 5.47
C ILE A 264 -6.99 -6.59 6.77
N ASN A 265 -5.69 -6.35 6.94
CA ASN A 265 -5.14 -5.65 8.11
C ASN A 265 -5.80 -4.26 8.27
N PHE A 266 -5.83 -3.47 7.21
CA PHE A 266 -6.52 -2.17 7.23
C PHE A 266 -8.00 -2.27 7.58
N TYR A 267 -8.72 -3.27 7.04
CA TYR A 267 -10.14 -3.46 7.31
C TYR A 267 -10.40 -3.82 8.78
N ILE A 268 -9.60 -4.72 9.35
CA ILE A 268 -9.68 -5.10 10.76
C ILE A 268 -9.43 -3.88 11.65
N HIS A 269 -8.34 -3.14 11.43
CA HIS A 269 -7.99 -1.98 12.25
C HIS A 269 -9.00 -0.82 12.11
N SER A 270 -9.49 -0.57 10.90
CA SER A 270 -10.35 0.60 10.63
C SER A 270 -11.82 0.36 10.98
N TYR A 271 -12.31 -0.88 10.85
CA TYR A 271 -13.75 -1.17 10.95
C TYR A 271 -14.15 -2.19 12.02
N ILE A 272 -13.25 -3.09 12.45
CA ILE A 272 -13.56 -4.10 13.47
C ILE A 272 -13.05 -3.60 14.83
N LYS A 273 -11.75 -3.31 14.96
CA LYS A 273 -11.13 -2.91 16.23
C LYS A 273 -11.69 -1.59 16.77
N ARG A 274 -12.04 -0.64 15.89
CA ARG A 274 -12.73 0.61 16.25
C ARG A 274 -14.16 0.45 16.77
N ARG A 275 -14.81 -0.69 16.51
CA ARG A 275 -16.15 -0.99 17.06
C ARG A 275 -16.06 -1.63 18.45
N GLY A 276 -14.91 -2.20 18.82
CA GLY A 276 -14.71 -2.94 20.08
C GLY A 276 -14.21 -2.10 21.25
N THR A 277 -13.87 -0.83 21.05
CA THR A 277 -13.60 0.12 22.15
C THR A 277 -14.91 0.80 22.57
N PRO A 278 -15.48 0.50 23.75
CA PRO A 278 -16.51 1.35 24.32
C PRO A 278 -15.95 2.76 24.41
N LYS A 279 -16.70 3.76 23.98
CA LYS A 279 -16.40 5.14 24.37
C LYS A 279 -16.53 5.17 25.88
N LEU A 280 -15.42 5.11 26.61
CA LEU A 280 -15.40 5.51 28.00
C LEU A 280 -16.02 6.92 28.05
N PRO A 281 -17.02 7.17 28.91
CA PRO A 281 -17.58 8.49 29.08
C PRO A 281 -16.42 9.47 29.30
N SER A 282 -16.33 10.48 28.46
CA SER A 282 -15.36 11.57 28.61
C SER A 282 -15.48 12.13 30.02
N GLU A 283 -14.39 12.17 30.80
CA GLU A 283 -14.30 12.73 32.16
C GLU A 283 -14.90 14.15 32.29
N HIS A 284 -15.07 14.87 31.18
CA HIS A 284 -15.73 16.19 31.17
C HIS A 284 -17.25 16.14 31.42
N ALA A 285 -17.89 14.95 31.38
CA ALA A 285 -19.30 14.79 31.75
C ALA A 285 -19.47 14.54 33.26
N ALA A 286 -18.54 13.86 33.92
CA ALA A 286 -18.61 13.56 35.36
C ALA A 286 -18.37 14.80 36.24
N ALA A 287 -17.63 15.79 35.74
CA ALA A 287 -17.38 17.04 36.47
C ALA A 287 -18.61 17.98 36.53
N LYS A 288 -19.60 17.81 35.64
CA LYS A 288 -20.82 18.65 35.64
C LYS A 288 -21.93 18.14 36.56
N GLU A 289 -21.88 16.87 36.94
CA GLU A 289 -22.90 16.27 37.82
C GLU A 289 -22.55 16.48 39.30
N ASN A 290 -21.25 16.53 39.64
CA ASN A 290 -20.77 16.79 41.01
C ASN A 290 -20.83 18.27 41.45
N SER A 291 -21.09 19.22 40.55
CA SER A 291 -21.26 20.63 40.93
C SER A 291 -22.69 21.02 41.31
N HIS A 292 -23.67 20.13 41.10
CA HIS A 292 -25.09 20.40 41.41
C HIS A 292 -25.61 19.70 42.68
N SER A 293 -24.82 18.86 43.34
CA SER A 293 -25.24 18.09 44.52
C SER A 293 -24.78 18.65 45.87
N VAL A 294 -24.06 19.78 45.91
CA VAL A 294 -23.63 20.44 47.16
C VAL A 294 -24.29 21.83 47.28
N ALA A 295 -25.62 21.86 47.32
CA ALA A 295 -26.37 23.04 47.74
C ALA A 295 -27.79 22.64 48.20
N ASN A 296 -27.92 21.83 49.25
CA ASN A 296 -29.04 21.99 50.16
C ASN A 296 -28.79 21.29 51.51
N GLY A 297 -28.58 22.10 52.56
CA GLY A 297 -28.40 21.61 53.91
C GLY A 297 -28.18 22.73 54.92
N LYS A 298 -29.29 23.18 55.54
CA LYS A 298 -29.46 23.91 56.81
C LYS A 298 -29.38 25.45 56.84
N GLN A 299 -30.52 26.04 57.18
CA GLN A 299 -30.84 27.12 58.16
C GLN A 299 -32.25 27.61 57.78
N ASP A 300 -33.32 27.55 58.58
CA ASP A 300 -33.54 27.44 60.02
C ASP A 300 -34.85 26.68 60.32
#